data_AF-A0AAW3W891-F1
#
_entry.id   AF-A0AAW3W891-F1
#
_cell.length_a   1.000
_cell.length_b   1.000
_cell.length_c   1.000
_cell.angle_alpha   90.00
_cell.angle_beta   90.00
_cell.angle_gamma   90.00
#
_symmetry.space_group_name_H-M   'P 1'
#
loop_
_entity.id
_entity.type
_entity.pdbx_description
1 polymer ?
#
loop_
_entity_poly.entity_id
_entity_poly.type
_entity_poly.pdbx_seq_one_letter_code
_entity_poly.pdbx_strand_id
1 'polypeptide(L)'
;MKNIIIIAKVIVGARPNPFGMDGGLNIFKKSLSETLKEKLNQKLKEKNMDYKVHVDSTYDDLKNLIQDEDTLLLISPYIKDKVDIDGINKNNYYILRETEFNDGYVEDIITYLENKKR
;
A
#
# COMPACT_ATOMS: atom_id res chain seq x y z
N MET A 1 -9.29 -8.49 -12.80
CA MET A 1 -7.98 -8.54 -12.10
C MET A 1 -7.97 -7.41 -11.09
N LYS A 2 -7.75 -7.72 -9.81
CA LYS A 2 -7.83 -6.72 -8.74
C LYS A 2 -6.51 -5.98 -8.57
N ASN A 3 -6.54 -4.74 -8.12
CA ASN A 3 -5.34 -3.93 -7.97
C ASN A 3 -5.02 -3.70 -6.50
N ILE A 4 -3.73 -3.78 -6.16
CA ILE A 4 -3.20 -3.38 -4.86
C ILE A 4 -2.17 -2.28 -5.10
N ILE A 5 -2.36 -1.13 -4.46
CA ILE A 5 -1.45 0.01 -4.56
C ILE A 5 -0.87 0.29 -3.17
N ILE A 6 0.44 0.18 -3.02
CA ILE A 6 1.16 0.49 -1.79
C ILE A 6 1.47 1.99 -1.76
N ILE A 7 0.95 2.68 -0.76
CA ILE A 7 1.16 4.11 -0.53
C ILE A 7 2.17 4.28 0.58
N ALA A 8 3.42 4.58 0.20
CA ALA A 8 4.51 4.78 1.14
C ALA A 8 4.70 6.25 1.54
N LYS A 9 4.30 7.19 0.67
CA LYS A 9 4.46 8.63 0.86
C LYS A 9 3.27 9.39 0.26
N VAL A 10 3.04 10.60 0.75
CA VAL A 10 2.11 11.59 0.18
C VAL A 10 2.73 12.97 0.11
N ILE A 11 2.18 13.85 -0.73
CA ILE A 11 2.54 15.26 -0.71
C ILE A 11 1.88 15.94 0.50
N VAL A 12 2.68 16.68 1.28
CA VAL A 12 2.17 17.50 2.39
C VAL A 12 2.65 18.95 2.28
N GLY A 13 1.79 19.88 2.70
CA GLY A 13 2.09 21.31 2.77
C GLY A 13 1.96 22.05 1.44
N ALA A 14 2.20 23.36 1.47
CA ALA A 14 2.03 24.25 0.31
C ALA A 14 3.10 24.08 -0.77
N ARG A 15 4.20 23.38 -0.47
CA ARG A 15 5.25 23.01 -1.43
C ARG A 15 5.25 21.50 -1.57
N PRO A 16 5.35 20.95 -2.79
CA PRO A 16 5.27 19.52 -3.03
C PRO A 16 6.48 18.81 -2.42
N ASN A 17 6.34 18.34 -1.18
CA ASN A 17 7.34 17.58 -0.47
C ASN A 17 6.78 16.19 -0.12
N PRO A 18 7.32 15.10 -0.72
CA PRO A 18 6.92 13.74 -0.36
C PRO A 18 7.26 13.46 1.11
N PHE A 19 6.23 13.19 1.90
CA PHE A 19 6.32 12.82 3.30
C PHE A 19 5.96 11.35 3.48
N GLY A 20 6.80 10.62 4.21
CA GLY A 20 6.63 9.21 4.53
C GLY A 20 7.97 8.51 4.65
N MET A 21 7.93 7.26 5.08
CA MET A 21 9.12 6.42 5.26
C MET A 21 9.06 5.31 4.22
N ASP A 22 10.08 5.21 3.37
CA ASP A 22 10.15 4.13 2.37
C ASP A 22 11.55 3.57 2.17
N GLY A 23 12.52 3.98 2.98
CA GLY A 23 13.90 3.53 2.86
C GLY A 23 14.85 4.47 3.59
N GLY A 24 15.92 3.90 4.13
CA GLY A 24 16.98 4.65 4.82
C GLY A 24 17.99 5.25 3.84
N LEU A 25 18.99 5.97 4.38
CA LEU A 25 20.06 6.70 3.67
C LEU A 25 20.88 5.87 2.65
N ASN A 26 20.67 4.56 2.55
CA ASN A 26 21.50 3.66 1.75
C ASN A 26 20.80 3.32 0.42
N ILE A 27 21.21 3.99 -0.65
CA ILE A 27 20.67 3.88 -2.02
C ILE A 27 20.77 2.48 -2.64
N PHE A 28 21.58 1.58 -2.06
CA PHE A 28 21.75 0.21 -2.54
C PHE A 28 20.74 -0.78 -1.93
N LYS A 29 19.97 -0.37 -0.91
CA LYS A 29 18.93 -1.21 -0.32
C LYS A 29 17.59 -0.96 -1.01
N LYS A 30 16.83 -2.04 -1.24
CA LYS A 30 15.43 -1.94 -1.71
C LYS A 30 14.61 -1.11 -0.72
N SER A 31 13.61 -0.40 -1.25
CA SER A 31 12.64 0.32 -0.41
C SER A 31 11.79 -0.66 0.41
N LEU A 32 11.18 -0.14 1.46
CA LEU A 32 10.22 -0.92 2.29
C LEU A 32 9.02 -1.34 1.44
N SER A 33 8.50 -0.42 0.62
CA SER A 33 7.41 -0.66 -0.33
C SER A 33 7.72 -1.73 -1.37
N GLU A 34 8.92 -1.73 -1.95
CA GLU A 34 9.32 -2.77 -2.92
C GLU A 34 9.55 -4.11 -2.24
N THR A 35 10.10 -4.13 -1.03
CA THR A 35 10.23 -5.37 -0.23
C THR A 35 8.86 -5.97 0.08
N LEU A 36 7.90 -5.14 0.52
CA LEU A 36 6.52 -5.55 0.76
C LEU A 36 5.86 -6.07 -0.52
N LYS A 37 5.99 -5.34 -1.63
CA LYS A 37 5.46 -5.73 -2.95
C LYS A 37 5.97 -7.09 -3.39
N GLU A 38 7.27 -7.36 -3.25
CA GLU A 38 7.86 -8.65 -3.64
C GLU A 38 7.30 -9.81 -2.81
N LYS A 39 7.29 -9.67 -1.48
CA LYS A 39 6.77 -10.69 -0.58
C LYS A 39 5.27 -10.93 -0.78
N LEU A 40 4.51 -9.85 -1.00
CA LEU A 40 3.07 -9.94 -1.24
C LEU A 40 2.80 -10.64 -2.58
N ASN A 41 3.50 -10.28 -3.66
CA ASN A 41 3.37 -10.96 -4.95
C ASN A 41 3.70 -12.45 -4.86
N GLN A 42 4.77 -12.82 -4.14
CA GLN A 42 5.11 -14.22 -3.91
C GLN A 42 3.94 -14.97 -3.23
N LYS A 43 3.43 -14.41 -2.13
CA LYS A 43 2.37 -15.04 -1.34
C LYS A 43 1.03 -15.12 -2.09
N LEU A 44 0.68 -14.08 -2.85
CA LEU A 44 -0.50 -14.07 -3.72
C LEU A 44 -0.43 -15.17 -4.79
N LYS A 45 0.76 -15.37 -5.39
CA LYS A 45 1.00 -16.43 -6.36
C LYS A 45 0.86 -17.82 -5.73
N GLU A 46 1.45 -18.03 -4.54
CA GLU A 46 1.30 -19.29 -3.78
C GLU A 46 -0.17 -19.62 -3.49
N LYS A 47 -1.00 -18.59 -3.26
CA LYS A 47 -2.44 -18.70 -2.98
C LYS A 47 -3.33 -18.69 -4.22
N ASN A 48 -2.77 -18.62 -5.44
CA ASN A 48 -3.51 -18.46 -6.70
C ASN A 48 -4.50 -17.28 -6.68
N MET A 49 -4.10 -16.15 -6.08
CA MET A 49 -4.91 -14.95 -6.01
C MET A 49 -4.54 -13.97 -7.13
N ASP A 50 -5.52 -13.63 -7.99
CA ASP A 50 -5.33 -12.71 -9.13
C ASP A 50 -5.36 -11.23 -8.69
N TYR A 51 -4.21 -10.75 -8.21
CA TYR A 51 -3.97 -9.35 -7.87
C TYR A 51 -2.72 -8.82 -8.56
N LYS A 52 -2.78 -7.56 -8.99
CA LYS A 52 -1.64 -6.81 -9.51
C LYS A 52 -1.17 -5.81 -8.45
N VAL A 53 0.07 -5.96 -7.97
CA VAL A 53 0.62 -5.13 -6.90
C VAL A 53 1.57 -4.07 -7.45
N HIS A 54 1.32 -2.81 -7.09
CA HIS A 54 2.09 -1.64 -7.48
C HIS A 54 2.51 -0.81 -6.25
N VAL A 55 3.61 -0.06 -6.40
CA VAL A 55 3.99 1.00 -5.46
C VAL A 55 3.61 2.32 -6.11
N ASP A 56 2.90 3.18 -5.38
CA ASP A 56 2.60 4.52 -5.87
C ASP A 56 3.88 5.36 -5.97
N SER A 57 4.05 6.01 -7.12
CA SER A 57 5.13 6.96 -7.40
C SER A 57 4.61 8.33 -7.85
N THR A 58 3.28 8.47 -7.95
CA THR A 58 2.61 9.69 -8.43
C THR A 58 2.36 10.69 -7.31
N TYR A 59 2.16 10.19 -6.08
CA TYR A 59 1.74 10.99 -4.92
C TYR A 59 0.44 11.76 -5.15
N ASP A 60 -0.43 11.24 -6.03
CA ASP A 60 -1.74 11.79 -6.32
C ASP A 60 -2.69 11.62 -5.12
N ASP A 61 -3.85 12.27 -5.17
CA ASP A 61 -4.92 12.05 -4.21
C ASP A 61 -5.34 10.57 -4.22
N LEU A 62 -5.50 9.97 -3.03
CA LEU A 62 -5.91 8.57 -2.88
C LEU A 62 -7.20 8.27 -3.63
N LYS A 63 -8.12 9.23 -3.72
CA LYS A 63 -9.38 9.09 -4.47
C LYS A 63 -9.13 8.87 -5.96
N ASN A 64 -8.12 9.52 -6.54
CA ASN A 64 -7.76 9.39 -7.95
C ASN A 64 -7.08 8.05 -8.24
N LEU A 65 -6.44 7.45 -7.24
CA LEU A 65 -5.81 6.13 -7.36
C LEU A 65 -6.83 4.98 -7.40
N ILE A 66 -8.05 5.21 -6.90
CA ILE A 66 -9.13 4.22 -6.92
C ILE A 66 -9.85 4.31 -8.28
N GLN A 67 -9.46 3.44 -9.21
CA GLN A 67 -10.05 3.40 -10.54
C GLN A 67 -11.38 2.61 -10.56
N ASP A 68 -11.57 1.68 -9.63
CA ASP A 68 -12.73 0.79 -9.51
C ASP A 68 -12.90 0.26 -8.08
N GLU A 69 -14.02 -0.42 -7.82
CA GLU A 69 -14.29 -1.10 -6.53
C GLU A 69 -13.26 -2.21 -6.22
N ASP A 70 -12.49 -2.65 -7.22
CA ASP A 70 -11.50 -3.72 -7.14
C ASP A 70 -10.09 -3.23 -6.77
N THR A 71 -9.93 -1.93 -6.50
CA THR A 71 -8.66 -1.33 -6.08
C THR A 71 -8.55 -1.24 -4.55
N LEU A 72 -7.48 -1.82 -4.00
CA LEU A 72 -7.12 -1.74 -2.57
C LEU A 72 -5.84 -0.92 -2.38
N LEU A 73 -5.93 0.12 -1.55
CA LEU A 73 -4.81 0.92 -1.11
C LEU A 73 -4.22 0.33 0.17
N LEU A 74 -2.93 -0.02 0.17
CA LEU A 74 -2.18 -0.38 1.37
C LEU A 74 -1.43 0.86 1.85
N ILE A 75 -1.96 1.49 2.90
CA ILE A 75 -1.46 2.78 3.38
C ILE A 75 -0.41 2.54 4.46
N SER A 76 0.79 3.12 4.28
CA SER A 76 1.86 3.05 5.28
C SER A 76 1.40 3.61 6.64
N PRO A 77 1.79 2.99 7.76
CA PRO A 77 1.45 3.51 9.09
C PRO A 77 2.01 4.92 9.33
N TYR A 78 3.06 5.31 8.60
CA TYR A 78 3.77 6.58 8.78
C TYR A 78 3.10 7.79 8.11
N ILE A 79 2.07 7.54 7.29
CA ILE A 79 1.33 8.60 6.59
C ILE A 79 -0.16 8.60 6.93
N LYS A 80 -0.62 7.67 7.79
CA LYS A 80 -2.04 7.49 8.14
C LYS A 80 -2.71 8.79 8.64
N ASP A 81 -1.96 9.65 9.33
CA ASP A 81 -2.47 10.91 9.89
C ASP A 81 -2.32 12.09 8.91
N LYS A 82 -1.86 11.83 7.68
CA LYS A 82 -1.60 12.82 6.62
C LYS A 82 -2.43 12.58 5.37
N VAL A 83 -3.03 11.40 5.24
CA VAL A 83 -3.88 11.04 4.12
C VAL A 83 -5.32 11.46 4.37
N ASP A 84 -5.99 11.97 3.33
CA ASP A 84 -7.44 12.13 3.35
C ASP A 84 -8.10 10.80 2.93
N ILE A 85 -8.73 10.14 3.89
CA ILE A 85 -9.53 8.93 3.66
C ILE A 85 -11.04 9.23 3.71
N ASP A 86 -11.44 10.49 3.90
CA ASP A 86 -12.84 10.85 3.94
C ASP A 86 -13.51 10.62 2.59
N GLY A 87 -14.68 9.99 2.59
CA GLY A 87 -15.38 9.58 1.37
C GLY A 87 -14.74 8.39 0.63
N ILE A 88 -13.65 7.79 1.11
CA ILE A 88 -13.14 6.52 0.59
C ILE A 88 -13.84 5.37 1.29
N ASN A 89 -14.40 4.43 0.52
CA ASN A 89 -15.02 3.24 1.08
C ASN A 89 -13.98 2.42 1.86
N LYS A 90 -14.35 1.94 3.06
CA LYS A 90 -13.49 1.10 3.92
C LYS A 90 -12.98 -0.17 3.24
N ASN A 91 -13.61 -0.59 2.15
CA ASN A 91 -13.15 -1.68 1.31
C ASN A 91 -12.01 -1.27 0.37
N ASN A 92 -11.79 0.00 0.08
CA ASN A 92 -10.74 0.41 -0.84
C ASN A 92 -9.42 0.73 -0.14
N TYR A 93 -9.33 0.61 1.19
CA TYR A 93 -8.06 0.82 1.88
C TYR A 93 -7.85 -0.13 3.06
N TYR A 94 -6.56 -0.33 3.37
CA TYR A 94 -6.08 -1.05 4.54
C TYR A 94 -4.85 -0.30 5.07
N ILE A 95 -4.93 0.14 6.33
CA ILE A 95 -3.80 0.79 6.99
C ILE A 95 -2.88 -0.30 7.52
N LEU A 96 -1.66 -0.33 6.99
CA LEU A 96 -0.65 -1.32 7.38
C LEU A 96 -0.19 -1.09 8.83
N ARG A 97 0.18 -2.17 9.49
CA ARG A 97 0.96 -2.16 10.73
C ARG A 97 2.44 -1.97 10.41
N GLU A 98 3.19 -1.55 11.42
CA GLU A 98 4.63 -1.37 11.28
C GLU A 98 5.35 -2.66 10.89
N THR A 99 4.96 -3.82 11.43
CA THR A 99 5.55 -5.11 11.06
C THR A 99 5.26 -5.50 9.62
N GLU A 100 4.07 -5.17 9.11
CA GLU A 100 3.70 -5.43 7.72
C GLU A 100 4.54 -4.57 6.77
N PHE A 101 4.72 -3.29 7.10
CA PHE A 101 5.43 -2.36 6.23
C PHE A 101 6.96 -2.42 6.36
N ASN A 102 7.49 -2.52 7.58
CA ASN A 102 8.94 -2.52 7.84
C ASN A 102 9.58 -3.87 7.53
N ASP A 103 8.93 -4.96 7.95
CA ASP A 103 9.50 -6.30 7.81
C ASP A 103 8.96 -7.02 6.58
N GLY A 104 7.94 -6.47 5.92
CA GLY A 104 7.25 -7.11 4.80
C GLY A 104 6.47 -8.36 5.26
N TYR A 105 5.90 -8.34 6.46
CA TYR A 105 5.01 -9.40 6.93
C TYR A 105 3.66 -9.32 6.20
N VAL A 106 3.25 -10.39 5.51
CA VAL A 106 2.10 -10.34 4.58
C VAL A 106 0.91 -11.22 4.99
N GLU A 107 1.03 -12.08 5.99
CA GLU A 107 -0.02 -13.08 6.31
C GLU A 107 -1.36 -12.43 6.69
N ASP A 108 -1.33 -11.32 7.42
CA ASP A 108 -2.57 -10.63 7.84
C ASP A 108 -3.21 -9.87 6.67
N ILE A 109 -2.41 -9.37 5.73
CA ILE A 109 -2.89 -8.78 4.47
C ILE A 109 -3.58 -9.87 3.65
N ILE A 110 -2.97 -11.05 3.52
CA ILE A 110 -3.58 -12.19 2.80
C ILE A 110 -4.89 -12.62 3.48
N THR A 111 -4.88 -12.74 4.81
CA THR A 111 -6.08 -13.09 5.59
C THR A 111 -7.20 -12.07 5.37
N TYR A 112 -6.88 -10.78 5.36
CA TYR A 112 -7.83 -9.72 5.02
C TYR A 112 -8.40 -9.89 3.61
N LEU A 113 -7.54 -10.14 2.60
CA LEU A 113 -7.96 -10.33 1.21
C LEU A 113 -8.83 -11.57 1.01
N GLU A 114 -8.58 -12.65 1.76
CA GLU A 114 -9.40 -13.88 1.73
C GLU A 114 -10.79 -13.62 2.33
N ASN A 115 -10.87 -12.88 3.45
CA ASN A 115 -12.15 -12.54 4.09
C ASN A 115 -12.98 -11.54 3.29
N LYS A 116 -12.33 -10.64 2.55
CA LYS A 116 -13.00 -9.67 1.66
C LYS A 116 -13.77 -10.32 0.51
N LYS A 117 -13.41 -11.55 0.11
CA LYS A 117 -14.08 -12.28 -0.98
C LYS A 117 -15.41 -12.91 -0.56
N ARG A 118 -15.70 -13.00 0.75
CA ARG A 118 -16.93 -13.57 1.31
C ARG A 118 -17.97 -12.48 1.52
#